data_AF-A0A7X9BJD9-F1
#
_entry.id   AF-A0A7X9BJD9-F1
#
_cell.length_a   1.000
_cell.length_b   1.000
_cell.length_c   1.000
_cell.angle_alpha   90.00
_cell.angle_beta   90.00
_cell.angle_gamma   90.00
#
_symmetry.space_group_name_H-M   'P 1'
#
loop_
_entity.id
_entity.type
_entity.pdbx_description
1 polymer ?
#
loop_
_entity_poly.entity_id
_entity_poly.type
_entity_poly.pdbx_seq_one_letter_code
_entity_poly.pdbx_strand_id
1 'polypeptide(L)'
;LFAEAFFASQIDLSQSLLIRTEFSVFTDSIIGDNFLKDIPAYFSLNELSLTYVGNLGTISQLASVFIGETDPIGSDLFLRRLFGLPSFTSRILETSQSLSSAQLYPMSGLGASYTLKATDNFATALYFYYNKLNIASSIPGDDDNTSLNIDARFAGAWPWLIFDLSAGLTLPFEKYDADDEEVILLIRKADFHAGLSLFVGSSYTSSFLLQAGLIKLVFSPNPNLNEEIITLKDITLLVEPRFKTKNLGIAFSLFNIPPQVAQKLFYIENPLGVNVSLFYNTFANLGFQGEIGVHTTFSVPESTFAVTADDLVIQIAPYIKADIGGGSLSAAIKCKVLDFTSLDAAIESTSLSIGYKAQL
;
A
#
# COMPACT_ATOMS: atom_id res chain seq x y z
N LEU A 1 -18.79 5.72 11.36
CA LEU A 1 -17.61 5.48 12.23
C LEU A 1 -17.12 4.09 11.94
N PHE A 2 -15.84 3.90 11.65
CA PHE A 2 -15.23 2.59 11.47
C PHE A 2 -14.16 2.39 12.53
N ALA A 3 -14.04 1.17 13.06
CA ALA A 3 -12.94 0.78 13.94
C ALA A 3 -12.02 -0.16 13.19
N GLU A 4 -10.72 0.11 13.31
CA GLU A 4 -9.67 -0.66 12.68
C GLU A 4 -8.61 -1.02 13.73
N ALA A 5 -8.09 -2.24 13.64
CA ALA A 5 -6.97 -2.68 14.45
C ALA A 5 -5.99 -3.44 13.57
N PHE A 6 -4.72 -3.24 13.83
CA PHE A 6 -3.64 -3.96 13.18
C PHE A 6 -2.59 -4.37 14.19
N PHE A 7 -2.08 -5.57 14.02
CA PHE A 7 -1.02 -6.12 14.83
C PHE A 7 0.04 -6.70 13.91
N ALA A 8 1.28 -6.33 14.17
CA ALA A 8 2.46 -6.97 13.61
C ALA A 8 3.37 -7.46 14.74
N SER A 9 3.96 -8.63 14.54
CA SER A 9 4.97 -9.18 15.43
C SER A 9 6.10 -9.84 14.66
N GLN A 10 7.33 -9.67 15.15
CA GLN A 10 8.47 -10.47 14.74
C GLN A 10 9.02 -11.27 15.93
N ILE A 11 9.22 -12.58 15.72
CA ILE A 11 9.75 -13.50 16.72
C ILE A 11 11.06 -14.09 16.20
N ASP A 12 12.16 -13.81 16.89
CA ASP A 12 13.46 -14.39 16.60
C ASP A 12 13.54 -15.79 17.25
N LEU A 13 13.29 -16.84 16.47
CA LEU A 13 13.41 -18.23 16.95
C LEU A 13 14.87 -18.61 17.24
N SER A 14 15.80 -18.04 16.49
CA SER A 14 17.24 -18.17 16.68
C SER A 14 17.97 -16.98 16.04
N GLN A 15 19.30 -16.94 16.15
CA GLN A 15 20.13 -15.92 15.49
C GLN A 15 19.99 -15.90 13.95
N SER A 16 19.47 -16.96 13.35
CA SER A 16 19.35 -17.13 11.90
C SER A 16 17.94 -17.44 11.44
N LEU A 17 16.94 -17.44 12.33
CA LEU A 17 15.55 -17.76 11.97
C LEU A 17 14.59 -16.78 12.61
N LEU A 18 13.77 -16.17 11.77
CA LEU A 18 12.80 -15.14 12.12
C LEU A 18 11.42 -15.59 11.66
N ILE A 19 10.40 -15.44 12.51
CA ILE A 19 9.00 -15.55 12.13
C ILE A 19 8.39 -14.16 12.15
N ARG A 20 7.58 -13.83 11.15
CA ARG A 20 6.74 -12.63 11.15
C ARG A 20 5.28 -12.99 11.00
N THR A 21 4.43 -12.27 11.73
CA THR A 21 2.98 -12.41 11.66
C THR A 21 2.34 -11.04 11.65
N GLU A 22 1.41 -10.83 10.73
CA GLU A 22 0.61 -9.61 10.64
C GLU A 22 -0.86 -9.97 10.49
N PHE A 23 -1.73 -9.32 11.26
CA PHE A 23 -3.18 -9.46 11.14
C PHE A 23 -3.89 -8.13 11.33
N SER A 24 -5.01 -7.99 10.64
CA SER A 24 -5.89 -6.81 10.73
C SER A 24 -7.32 -7.21 11.04
N VAL A 25 -8.02 -6.29 11.72
CA VAL A 25 -9.45 -6.36 11.98
C VAL A 25 -10.07 -5.04 11.59
N PHE A 26 -11.19 -5.08 10.87
CA PHE A 26 -11.99 -3.88 10.57
C PHE A 26 -13.47 -4.18 10.73
N THR A 27 -14.26 -3.15 11.06
CA THR A 27 -15.71 -3.26 11.23
C THR A 27 -16.46 -2.56 10.11
N ASP A 28 -17.72 -2.95 9.93
CA ASP A 28 -18.68 -2.09 9.22
C ASP A 28 -18.95 -0.79 10.01
N SER A 29 -19.74 0.14 9.44
CA SER A 29 -20.06 1.40 10.10
C SER A 29 -20.77 1.17 11.44
N ILE A 30 -20.16 1.67 12.50
CA ILE A 30 -20.64 1.67 13.89
C ILE A 30 -21.75 2.71 14.11
N ILE A 31 -21.80 3.77 13.28
CA ILE A 31 -22.86 4.79 13.35
C ILE A 31 -23.97 4.41 12.38
N GLY A 32 -25.19 4.28 12.90
CA GLY A 32 -26.42 3.91 12.20
C GLY A 32 -27.51 3.48 13.19
N ASP A 33 -28.64 2.97 12.70
CA ASP A 33 -29.85 2.63 13.48
C ASP A 33 -29.64 1.61 14.63
N ASN A 34 -28.44 1.03 14.78
CA ASN A 34 -28.17 -0.07 15.69
C ASN A 34 -26.79 0.01 16.39
N PHE A 35 -26.36 1.18 16.87
CA PHE A 35 -25.06 1.35 17.55
C PHE A 35 -24.82 0.44 18.79
N LEU A 36 -25.89 -0.18 19.33
CA LEU A 36 -25.87 -1.09 20.48
C LEU A 36 -26.00 -2.58 20.11
N LYS A 37 -26.02 -2.95 18.82
CA LYS A 37 -26.09 -4.34 18.37
C LYS A 37 -24.72 -4.84 17.90
N ASP A 38 -24.61 -6.14 17.73
CA ASP A 38 -23.44 -6.79 17.13
C ASP A 38 -23.18 -6.20 15.73
N ILE A 39 -21.95 -5.71 15.52
CA ILE A 39 -21.49 -5.16 14.24
C ILE A 39 -20.54 -6.19 13.61
N PRO A 40 -20.72 -6.53 12.32
CA PRO A 40 -19.79 -7.42 11.63
C PRO A 40 -18.34 -6.90 11.72
N ALA A 41 -17.43 -7.81 12.04
CA ALA A 41 -16.00 -7.56 12.05
C ALA A 41 -15.30 -8.58 11.16
N TYR A 42 -14.39 -8.10 10.33
CA TYR A 42 -13.65 -8.90 9.36
C TYR A 42 -12.22 -9.06 9.84
N PHE A 43 -11.77 -10.31 9.92
CA PHE A 43 -10.40 -10.66 10.28
C PHE A 43 -9.62 -11.01 9.01
N SER A 44 -8.44 -10.43 8.85
CA SER A 44 -7.52 -10.75 7.75
C SER A 44 -6.16 -11.16 8.29
N LEU A 45 -5.63 -12.28 7.76
CA LEU A 45 -4.22 -12.62 7.90
C LEU A 45 -3.46 -11.88 6.82
N ASN A 46 -2.66 -10.89 7.21
CA ASN A 46 -1.94 -10.01 6.29
C ASN A 46 -0.62 -10.65 5.86
N GLU A 47 0.20 -11.12 6.82
CA GLU A 47 1.48 -11.78 6.54
C GLU A 47 1.69 -12.93 7.54
N LEU A 48 2.15 -14.07 7.06
CA LEU A 48 2.83 -15.09 7.87
C LEU A 48 4.09 -15.50 7.11
N SER A 49 5.27 -15.21 7.64
CA SER A 49 6.53 -15.57 6.99
C SER A 49 7.54 -16.20 7.94
N LEU A 50 8.34 -17.11 7.40
CA LEU A 50 9.51 -17.71 8.06
C LEU A 50 10.74 -17.38 7.22
N THR A 51 11.68 -16.66 7.83
CA THR A 51 12.87 -16.14 7.16
C THR A 51 14.14 -16.70 7.81
N TYR A 52 14.97 -17.33 7.00
CA TYR A 52 16.35 -17.66 7.34
C TYR A 52 17.27 -16.48 7.02
N VAL A 53 18.16 -16.14 7.95
CA VAL A 53 19.19 -15.10 7.79
C VAL A 53 20.57 -15.75 7.90
N GLY A 54 21.37 -15.60 6.85
CA GLY A 54 22.73 -16.08 6.78
C GLY A 54 23.68 -15.04 6.21
N ASN A 55 24.97 -15.36 6.22
CA ASN A 55 26.02 -14.52 5.63
C ASN A 55 26.85 -15.32 4.62
N LEU A 56 27.17 -14.70 3.50
CA LEU A 56 28.07 -15.17 2.44
C LEU A 56 29.22 -14.17 2.33
N GLY A 57 30.23 -14.33 3.18
CA GLY A 57 31.31 -13.35 3.31
C GLY A 57 30.76 -12.02 3.83
N THR A 58 30.84 -10.97 3.01
CA THR A 58 30.35 -9.62 3.34
C THR A 58 28.89 -9.37 2.92
N ILE A 59 28.25 -10.34 2.27
CA ILE A 59 26.87 -10.26 1.79
C ILE A 59 25.97 -10.98 2.80
N SER A 60 24.89 -10.34 3.25
CA SER A 60 23.83 -11.02 4.00
C SER A 60 22.82 -11.62 3.03
N GLN A 61 22.41 -12.86 3.28
CA GLN A 61 21.38 -13.57 2.52
C GLN A 61 20.15 -13.77 3.40
N LEU A 62 18.96 -13.55 2.84
CA LEU A 62 17.70 -13.84 3.48
C LEU A 62 16.88 -14.75 2.57
N ALA A 63 16.50 -15.92 3.05
CA ALA A 63 15.60 -16.83 2.35
C ALA A 63 14.29 -16.92 3.13
N SER A 64 13.17 -16.60 2.49
CA SER A 64 11.86 -16.55 3.15
C SER A 64 10.85 -17.44 2.45
N VAL A 65 9.94 -18.02 3.23
CA VAL A 65 8.68 -18.59 2.75
C VAL A 65 7.54 -17.81 3.42
N PHE A 66 6.50 -17.51 2.66
CA PHE A 66 5.44 -16.62 3.13
C PHE A 66 4.05 -17.00 2.63
N ILE A 67 3.05 -16.60 3.41
CA ILE A 67 1.63 -16.62 3.09
C ILE A 67 1.09 -15.21 3.35
N GLY A 68 0.28 -14.71 2.43
CA GLY A 68 -0.23 -13.34 2.47
C GLY A 68 0.70 -12.39 1.74
N GLU A 69 0.69 -11.14 2.17
CA GLU A 69 1.39 -10.02 1.56
C GLU A 69 2.77 -9.83 2.20
N THR A 70 3.82 -10.11 1.42
CA THR A 70 5.20 -9.92 1.89
C THR A 70 5.87 -8.79 1.13
N ASP A 71 6.49 -7.86 1.84
CA ASP A 71 7.33 -6.78 1.29
C ASP A 71 6.78 -6.17 -0.02
N PRO A 72 5.57 -5.60 -0.02
CA PRO A 72 4.88 -5.24 -1.25
C PRO A 72 5.63 -4.19 -2.08
N ILE A 73 5.42 -4.24 -3.40
CA ILE A 73 6.11 -3.37 -4.37
C ILE A 73 5.54 -1.95 -4.24
N GLY A 74 6.45 -0.97 -4.18
CA GLY A 74 6.08 0.42 -4.01
C GLY A 74 5.75 0.80 -2.56
N SER A 75 6.12 -0.04 -1.59
CA SER A 75 6.11 0.29 -0.17
C SER A 75 7.52 0.54 0.34
N ASP A 76 7.64 1.24 1.47
CA ASP A 76 8.93 1.44 2.15
C ASP A 76 9.33 0.24 3.04
N LEU A 77 8.51 -0.81 3.12
CA LEU A 77 8.64 -1.89 4.11
C LEU A 77 9.92 -2.70 3.93
N PHE A 78 10.23 -3.09 2.69
CA PHE A 78 11.45 -3.84 2.34
C PHE A 78 12.72 -3.05 2.72
N LEU A 79 12.75 -1.77 2.37
CA LEU A 79 13.85 -0.86 2.66
C LEU A 79 14.03 -0.67 4.17
N ARG A 80 12.93 -0.50 4.91
CA ARG A 80 12.95 -0.40 6.39
C ARG A 80 13.47 -1.66 7.04
N ARG A 81 12.99 -2.84 6.61
CA ARG A 81 13.39 -4.15 7.15
C ARG A 81 14.87 -4.46 6.88
N LEU A 82 15.40 -4.10 5.70
CA LEU A 82 16.79 -4.42 5.33
C LEU A 82 17.81 -3.38 5.79
N PHE A 83 17.48 -2.09 5.70
CA PHE A 83 18.43 -1.00 5.96
C PHE A 83 18.17 -0.26 7.28
N GLY A 84 17.13 -0.62 8.04
CA GLY A 84 16.80 0.03 9.31
C GLY A 84 16.38 1.50 9.15
N LEU A 85 15.84 1.84 7.97
CA LEU A 85 15.43 3.20 7.64
C LEU A 85 14.16 3.58 8.41
N PRO A 86 13.96 4.87 8.77
CA PRO A 86 12.66 5.37 9.19
C PRO A 86 11.67 5.29 8.01
N SER A 87 10.37 5.23 8.31
CA SER A 87 9.35 5.31 7.27
C SER A 87 9.44 6.63 6.52
N PHE A 88 9.28 6.56 5.20
CA PHE A 88 9.20 7.71 4.30
C PHE A 88 7.93 7.63 3.42
N THR A 89 7.01 6.72 3.76
CA THR A 89 5.66 6.61 3.22
C THR A 89 4.94 7.96 3.17
N SER A 90 4.10 8.15 2.15
CA SER A 90 3.19 9.29 2.09
C SER A 90 2.04 9.16 3.08
N ARG A 91 1.72 10.26 3.78
CA ARG A 91 0.65 10.32 4.79
C ARG A 91 -0.73 10.02 4.22
N ILE A 92 -0.98 10.36 2.96
CA ILE A 92 -2.28 10.08 2.30
C ILE A 92 -2.44 8.61 1.92
N LEU A 93 -1.35 7.85 1.87
CA LEU A 93 -1.37 6.41 1.62
C LEU A 93 -1.35 5.57 2.90
N GLU A 94 -1.31 6.20 4.08
CA GLU A 94 -1.31 5.46 5.34
C GLU A 94 -2.66 4.78 5.58
N THR A 95 -2.60 3.51 5.97
CA THR A 95 -3.76 2.69 6.36
C THR A 95 -3.58 2.21 7.79
N SER A 96 -4.63 2.11 8.59
CA SER A 96 -4.56 1.47 9.93
C SER A 96 -4.45 -0.05 9.86
N GLN A 97 -4.56 -0.64 8.66
CA GLN A 97 -4.73 -2.08 8.46
C GLN A 97 -3.43 -2.79 8.02
N SER A 98 -2.31 -2.08 7.89
CA SER A 98 -1.01 -2.66 7.45
C SER A 98 0.19 -1.88 8.02
N LEU A 99 1.37 -2.52 8.07
CA LEU A 99 2.66 -1.84 8.28
C LEU A 99 3.11 -1.00 7.07
N SER A 100 2.61 -1.35 5.88
CA SER A 100 2.89 -0.66 4.63
C SER A 100 1.80 0.38 4.31
N SER A 101 2.14 1.40 3.53
CA SER A 101 1.14 2.21 2.83
C SER A 101 0.30 1.38 1.87
N ALA A 102 -0.81 1.95 1.40
CA ALA A 102 -1.43 1.54 0.15
C ALA A 102 -0.37 1.32 -0.94
N GLN A 103 -0.49 0.17 -1.58
CA GLN A 103 0.58 -0.42 -2.36
C GLN A 103 0.30 -0.22 -3.84
N LEU A 104 1.36 -0.05 -4.63
CA LEU A 104 1.24 0.03 -6.08
C LEU A 104 0.84 -1.33 -6.65
N TYR A 105 1.43 -2.40 -6.10
CA TYR A 105 1.15 -3.79 -6.48
C TYR A 105 1.33 -4.71 -5.26
N PRO A 106 0.26 -5.35 -4.77
CA PRO A 106 0.34 -6.26 -3.64
C PRO A 106 1.01 -7.58 -4.05
N MET A 107 2.16 -7.89 -3.45
CA MET A 107 2.81 -9.20 -3.54
C MET A 107 2.15 -10.15 -2.55
N SER A 108 0.89 -10.51 -2.83
CA SER A 108 0.06 -11.33 -1.95
C SER A 108 -0.15 -12.71 -2.54
N GLY A 109 0.15 -13.76 -1.76
CA GLY A 109 0.02 -15.14 -2.18
C GLY A 109 0.70 -16.13 -1.24
N LEU A 110 1.01 -17.32 -1.77
CA LEU A 110 1.89 -18.29 -1.12
C LEU A 110 3.17 -18.39 -1.96
N GLY A 111 4.33 -18.18 -1.35
CA GLY A 111 5.57 -18.15 -2.11
C GLY A 111 6.84 -18.21 -1.30
N ALA A 112 7.94 -17.98 -2.01
CA ALA A 112 9.27 -17.89 -1.47
C ALA A 112 10.01 -16.68 -2.04
N SER A 113 10.93 -16.14 -1.26
CA SER A 113 11.82 -15.07 -1.69
C SER A 113 13.26 -15.34 -1.29
N TYR A 114 14.18 -14.80 -2.08
CA TYR A 114 15.60 -14.84 -1.79
C TYR A 114 16.21 -13.47 -2.01
N THR A 115 16.76 -12.89 -0.95
CA THR A 115 17.32 -11.55 -0.92
C THR A 115 18.81 -11.62 -0.64
N LEU A 116 19.59 -10.84 -1.40
CA LEU A 116 20.99 -10.57 -1.14
C LEU A 116 21.15 -9.09 -0.79
N LYS A 117 21.71 -8.82 0.37
CA LYS A 117 22.04 -7.47 0.84
C LYS A 117 23.56 -7.33 0.90
N ALA A 118 24.11 -6.42 0.09
CA ALA A 118 25.50 -6.01 0.20
C ALA A 118 25.73 -5.21 1.48
N THR A 119 26.96 -5.19 1.99
CA THR A 119 27.30 -4.64 3.31
C THR A 119 26.83 -3.20 3.51
N ASP A 120 26.95 -2.36 2.47
CA ASP A 120 26.78 -0.93 2.66
C ASP A 120 25.37 -0.45 2.30
N ASN A 121 24.94 -0.49 1.03
CA ASN A 121 23.79 0.32 0.64
C ASN A 121 22.90 -0.28 -0.46
N PHE A 122 23.05 -1.57 -0.78
CA PHE A 122 22.34 -2.18 -1.91
C PHE A 122 21.79 -3.56 -1.58
N ALA A 123 20.60 -3.85 -2.09
CA ALA A 123 19.97 -5.16 -1.99
C ALA A 123 19.30 -5.53 -3.30
N THR A 124 19.27 -6.83 -3.59
CA THR A 124 18.49 -7.41 -4.67
C THR A 124 17.68 -8.58 -4.13
N ALA A 125 16.50 -8.81 -4.68
CA ALA A 125 15.67 -9.92 -4.30
C ALA A 125 14.97 -10.54 -5.50
N LEU A 126 14.72 -11.83 -5.40
CA LEU A 126 13.86 -12.58 -6.31
C LEU A 126 12.70 -13.15 -5.52
N TYR A 127 11.51 -13.10 -6.09
CA TYR A 127 10.29 -13.65 -5.52
C TYR A 127 9.64 -14.59 -6.51
N PHE A 128 9.10 -15.69 -5.98
CA PHE A 128 8.32 -16.67 -6.71
C PHE A 128 7.11 -17.00 -5.87
N TYR A 129 5.91 -16.66 -6.35
CA TYR A 129 4.69 -16.87 -5.58
C TYR A 129 3.47 -17.11 -6.43
N TYR A 130 2.54 -17.84 -5.83
CA TYR A 130 1.27 -18.22 -6.41
C TYR A 130 0.15 -17.44 -5.74
N ASN A 131 -0.79 -16.92 -6.52
CA ASN A 131 -1.98 -16.27 -6.00
C ASN A 131 -3.22 -16.55 -6.85
N LYS A 132 -4.39 -16.31 -6.24
CA LYS A 132 -5.70 -16.33 -6.93
C LYS A 132 -6.15 -14.92 -7.36
N LEU A 133 -5.23 -13.97 -7.34
CA LEU A 133 -5.54 -12.55 -7.44
C LEU A 133 -5.43 -12.10 -8.90
N ASN A 134 -6.56 -11.87 -9.53
CA ASN A 134 -6.65 -11.16 -10.79
C ASN A 134 -6.70 -9.65 -10.46
N ILE A 135 -5.54 -8.99 -10.31
CA ILE A 135 -5.48 -7.53 -10.04
C ILE A 135 -6.05 -6.72 -11.23
N ALA A 136 -6.31 -7.39 -12.36
CA ALA A 136 -6.76 -6.80 -13.61
C ALA A 136 -8.16 -7.21 -14.09
N SER A 137 -8.97 -7.96 -13.32
CA SER A 137 -10.32 -8.30 -13.77
C SER A 137 -11.26 -7.10 -13.66
N SER A 138 -11.34 -6.34 -14.75
CA SER A 138 -12.52 -5.54 -15.09
C SER A 138 -13.54 -6.35 -15.90
N ILE A 139 -13.45 -7.68 -15.84
CA ILE A 139 -14.37 -8.62 -16.48
C ILE A 139 -15.15 -9.34 -15.37
N PRO A 140 -16.47 -9.11 -15.25
CA PRO A 140 -17.32 -9.88 -14.34
C PRO A 140 -17.29 -11.37 -14.76
N GLY A 141 -16.87 -12.27 -13.86
CA GLY A 141 -16.91 -13.72 -14.07
C GLY A 141 -15.55 -14.45 -14.16
N ASP A 142 -14.43 -13.76 -13.94
CA ASP A 142 -13.06 -14.32 -14.06
C ASP A 142 -12.33 -14.41 -12.69
N ASP A 143 -13.06 -14.76 -11.64
CA ASP A 143 -12.63 -14.74 -10.22
C ASP A 143 -11.77 -15.96 -9.80
N ASP A 144 -11.50 -16.90 -10.71
CA ASP A 144 -10.81 -18.16 -10.40
C ASP A 144 -9.45 -18.36 -11.09
N ASN A 145 -8.97 -17.35 -11.82
CA ASN A 145 -7.70 -17.48 -12.55
C ASN A 145 -6.49 -17.42 -11.60
N THR A 146 -5.94 -18.60 -11.35
CA THR A 146 -4.72 -18.81 -10.58
C THR A 146 -3.52 -18.32 -11.37
N SER A 147 -2.60 -17.59 -10.72
CA SER A 147 -1.43 -17.03 -11.40
C SER A 147 -0.14 -17.34 -10.66
N LEU A 148 0.94 -17.57 -11.41
CA LEU A 148 2.30 -17.60 -10.90
C LEU A 148 2.98 -16.26 -11.19
N ASN A 149 3.66 -15.74 -10.19
CA ASN A 149 4.33 -14.45 -10.24
C ASN A 149 5.83 -14.67 -10.04
N ILE A 150 6.61 -13.96 -10.85
CA ILE A 150 8.07 -13.92 -10.76
C ILE A 150 8.48 -12.46 -10.76
N ASP A 151 9.14 -12.04 -9.69
CA ASP A 151 9.53 -10.64 -9.51
C ASP A 151 11.01 -10.52 -9.16
N ALA A 152 11.66 -9.54 -9.79
CA ALA A 152 13.01 -9.14 -9.47
C ALA A 152 13.01 -7.71 -8.91
N ARG A 153 13.75 -7.52 -7.83
CA ARG A 153 13.82 -6.27 -7.07
C ARG A 153 15.26 -5.81 -6.90
N PHE A 154 15.45 -4.50 -6.94
CA PHE A 154 16.71 -3.81 -6.72
C PHE A 154 16.45 -2.57 -5.87
N ALA A 155 17.11 -2.48 -4.73
CA ALA A 155 16.92 -1.39 -3.79
C ALA A 155 18.26 -0.87 -3.31
N GLY A 156 18.32 0.42 -2.99
CA GLY A 156 19.49 0.99 -2.37
C GLY A 156 19.17 2.19 -1.48
N ALA A 157 20.03 2.40 -0.49
CA ALA A 157 19.84 3.38 0.56
C ALA A 157 21.15 4.14 0.83
N TRP A 158 21.25 5.36 0.34
CA TRP A 158 22.31 6.32 0.64
C TRP A 158 21.74 7.47 1.47
N PRO A 159 22.59 8.26 2.17
CA PRO A 159 22.12 9.31 3.08
C PRO A 159 21.15 10.35 2.50
N TRP A 160 21.18 10.58 1.19
CA TRP A 160 20.36 11.58 0.49
C TRP A 160 19.45 10.99 -0.60
N LEU A 161 19.55 9.68 -0.84
CA LEU A 161 18.87 8.98 -1.92
C LEU A 161 18.54 7.57 -1.49
N ILE A 162 17.26 7.24 -1.50
CA ILE A 162 16.75 5.89 -1.30
C ILE A 162 15.95 5.54 -2.56
N PHE A 163 16.15 4.35 -3.10
CA PHE A 163 15.32 3.86 -4.19
C PHE A 163 14.99 2.38 -4.00
N ASP A 164 13.89 1.99 -4.61
CA ASP A 164 13.42 0.62 -4.70
C ASP A 164 12.68 0.43 -6.02
N LEU A 165 13.23 -0.44 -6.85
CA LEU A 165 12.74 -0.79 -8.17
C LEU A 165 12.36 -2.27 -8.15
N SER A 166 11.16 -2.59 -8.62
CA SER A 166 10.74 -3.96 -8.85
C SER A 166 10.09 -4.10 -10.21
N ALA A 167 10.31 -5.23 -10.86
CA ALA A 167 9.62 -5.60 -12.08
C ALA A 167 9.39 -7.11 -12.10
N GLY A 168 8.27 -7.52 -12.68
CA GLY A 168 7.89 -8.92 -12.68
C GLY A 168 6.94 -9.28 -13.80
N LEU A 169 6.67 -10.58 -13.85
CA LEU A 169 5.73 -11.20 -14.77
C LEU A 169 4.71 -11.99 -13.95
N THR A 170 3.45 -11.78 -14.29
CA THR A 170 2.34 -12.62 -13.86
C THR A 170 1.97 -13.55 -15.01
N LEU A 171 1.90 -14.85 -14.72
CA LEU A 171 1.56 -15.91 -15.65
C LEU A 171 0.24 -16.55 -15.19
N PRO A 172 -0.90 -16.09 -15.72
CA PRO A 172 -2.20 -16.72 -15.46
C PRO A 172 -2.25 -18.13 -16.02
N PHE A 173 -2.83 -19.04 -15.25
CA PHE A 173 -3.02 -20.43 -15.62
C PHE A 173 -4.48 -20.74 -15.87
N GLU A 174 -4.73 -21.37 -17.00
CA GLU A 174 -6.00 -22.01 -17.33
C GLU A 174 -5.86 -23.53 -17.14
N LYS A 175 -6.95 -24.16 -16.69
CA LYS A 175 -7.05 -25.62 -16.50
C LYS A 175 -7.84 -26.32 -17.59
N TYR A 176 -8.39 -25.55 -18.52
CA TYR A 176 -9.19 -26.04 -19.63
C TYR A 176 -8.63 -25.46 -20.92
N ASP A 177 -8.60 -26.26 -21.98
CA ASP A 177 -8.25 -25.78 -23.31
C ASP A 177 -9.45 -25.12 -24.02
N ALA A 178 -9.35 -24.87 -25.32
CA ALA A 178 -10.42 -24.22 -26.07
C ALA A 178 -11.65 -25.12 -26.31
N ASP A 179 -11.51 -26.43 -26.07
CA ASP A 179 -12.52 -27.46 -26.26
C ASP A 179 -13.09 -27.97 -24.91
N ASP A 180 -12.85 -27.23 -23.81
CA ASP A 180 -13.20 -27.57 -22.43
C ASP A 180 -12.55 -28.87 -21.88
N GLU A 181 -11.46 -29.33 -22.50
CA GLU A 181 -10.71 -30.50 -22.02
C GLU A 181 -9.75 -30.11 -20.89
N GLU A 182 -9.68 -30.94 -19.85
CA GLU A 182 -8.82 -30.69 -18.70
C GLU A 182 -7.34 -30.80 -19.06
N VAL A 183 -6.59 -29.72 -18.83
CA VAL A 183 -5.16 -29.62 -19.10
C VAL A 183 -4.37 -29.34 -17.82
N ILE A 184 -3.17 -29.89 -17.73
CA ILE A 184 -2.30 -29.77 -16.53
C ILE A 184 -1.90 -28.31 -16.30
N LEU A 185 -1.58 -27.58 -17.37
CA LEU A 185 -1.15 -26.19 -17.33
C LEU A 185 -1.30 -25.55 -18.70
N LEU A 186 -2.03 -24.45 -18.79
CA LEU A 186 -2.12 -23.64 -19.99
C LEU A 186 -1.83 -22.18 -19.67
N ILE A 187 -0.84 -21.60 -20.37
CA ILE A 187 -0.46 -20.20 -20.26
C ILE A 187 -0.66 -19.58 -21.65
N ARG A 188 -1.63 -18.67 -21.77
CA ARG A 188 -1.93 -17.98 -23.03
C ARG A 188 -1.41 -16.55 -23.10
N LYS A 189 -1.10 -15.95 -21.95
CA LYS A 189 -0.64 -14.56 -21.83
C LYS A 189 0.36 -14.42 -20.70
N ALA A 190 1.16 -13.37 -20.78
CA ALA A 190 2.01 -12.92 -19.69
C ALA A 190 1.72 -11.44 -19.42
N ASP A 191 1.48 -11.09 -18.17
CA ASP A 191 1.23 -9.72 -17.76
C ASP A 191 2.50 -9.17 -17.10
N PHE A 192 3.07 -8.11 -17.66
CA PHE A 192 4.21 -7.42 -17.08
C PHE A 192 3.75 -6.31 -16.13
N HIS A 193 4.44 -6.21 -15.00
CA HIS A 193 4.21 -5.18 -14.00
C HIS A 193 5.53 -4.65 -13.47
N ALA A 194 5.53 -3.39 -13.04
CA ALA A 194 6.71 -2.74 -12.50
C ALA A 194 6.34 -1.67 -11.48
N GLY A 195 7.26 -1.39 -10.55
CA GLY A 195 7.10 -0.36 -9.53
C GLY A 195 8.43 0.29 -9.17
N LEU A 196 8.35 1.56 -8.80
CA LEU A 196 9.45 2.39 -8.36
C LEU A 196 9.01 3.17 -7.13
N SER A 197 9.85 3.19 -6.10
CA SER A 197 9.84 4.20 -5.05
C SER A 197 11.20 4.90 -5.03
N LEU A 198 11.17 6.23 -5.00
CA LEU A 198 12.34 7.08 -4.97
C LEU A 198 12.12 8.14 -3.90
N PHE A 199 13.05 8.22 -2.95
CA PHE A 199 13.04 9.22 -1.90
C PHE A 199 14.36 9.98 -1.89
N VAL A 200 14.28 11.30 -2.02
CA VAL A 200 15.44 12.20 -2.04
C VAL A 200 15.36 13.15 -0.86
N GLY A 201 16.48 13.30 -0.13
CA GLY A 201 16.56 14.13 1.07
C GLY A 201 16.44 13.31 2.35
N SER A 202 15.79 13.89 3.38
CA SER A 202 15.69 13.27 4.71
C SER A 202 14.32 13.49 5.34
N SER A 203 13.86 12.51 6.13
CA SER A 203 12.61 12.60 6.91
C SER A 203 12.64 13.69 8.00
N TYR A 204 13.82 14.26 8.29
CA TYR A 204 14.00 15.35 9.26
C TYR A 204 14.00 16.74 8.62
N THR A 205 14.12 16.84 7.30
CA THR A 205 14.21 18.10 6.55
C THR A 205 13.26 18.10 5.35
N SER A 206 13.40 19.06 4.43
CA SER A 206 12.76 18.96 3.12
C SER A 206 13.20 17.68 2.41
N SER A 207 12.26 17.07 1.71
CA SER A 207 12.46 15.82 0.97
C SER A 207 11.49 15.75 -0.22
N PHE A 208 11.72 14.78 -1.09
CA PHE A 208 10.89 14.52 -2.26
C PHE A 208 10.64 13.02 -2.35
N LEU A 209 9.37 12.62 -2.40
CA LEU A 209 8.96 11.25 -2.66
C LEU A 209 8.36 11.16 -4.06
N LEU A 210 8.80 10.17 -4.82
CA LEU A 210 8.19 9.74 -6.06
C LEU A 210 7.87 8.25 -5.93
N GLN A 211 6.63 7.87 -6.20
CA GLN A 211 6.24 6.48 -6.40
C GLN A 211 5.57 6.37 -7.76
N ALA A 212 5.96 5.38 -8.55
CA ALA A 212 5.41 5.16 -9.87
C ALA A 212 5.28 3.67 -10.13
N GLY A 213 4.26 3.25 -10.86
CA GLY A 213 4.06 1.84 -11.17
C GLY A 213 3.23 1.63 -12.42
N LEU A 214 3.43 0.46 -13.02
CA LEU A 214 2.64 -0.08 -14.10
C LEU A 214 2.07 -1.41 -13.58
N ILE A 215 0.75 -1.46 -13.44
CA ILE A 215 0.05 -2.61 -12.84
C ILE A 215 -0.05 -3.76 -13.84
N LYS A 216 -0.28 -3.44 -15.11
CA LYS A 216 -0.47 -4.44 -16.15
C LYS A 216 -0.08 -3.95 -17.53
N LEU A 217 0.75 -4.74 -18.19
CA LEU A 217 0.98 -4.69 -19.63
C LEU A 217 0.87 -6.12 -20.17
N VAL A 218 -0.17 -6.39 -20.95
CA VAL A 218 -0.49 -7.74 -21.44
C VAL A 218 0.34 -8.05 -22.69
N PHE A 219 1.07 -9.15 -22.66
CA PHE A 219 1.69 -9.75 -23.84
C PHE A 219 0.93 -11.01 -24.23
N SER A 220 0.31 -11.00 -25.42
CA SER A 220 -0.36 -12.16 -26.00
C SER A 220 0.21 -12.49 -27.39
N PRO A 221 0.52 -13.77 -27.67
CA PRO A 221 0.92 -14.19 -29.01
C PRO A 221 -0.25 -14.23 -30.01
N ASN A 222 -1.50 -14.03 -29.58
CA ASN A 222 -2.66 -14.01 -30.45
C ASN A 222 -3.01 -12.56 -30.87
N PRO A 223 -2.75 -12.17 -32.13
CA PRO A 223 -2.97 -10.79 -32.60
C PRO A 223 -4.46 -10.39 -32.67
N ASN A 224 -5.39 -11.35 -32.50
CA ASN A 224 -6.82 -11.06 -32.43
C ASN A 224 -7.27 -10.60 -31.03
N LEU A 225 -6.44 -10.81 -30.00
CA LEU A 225 -6.60 -10.21 -28.67
C LEU A 225 -5.97 -8.81 -28.72
N ASN A 226 -6.67 -7.83 -29.30
CA ASN A 226 -6.28 -6.41 -29.31
C ASN A 226 -6.34 -5.82 -27.88
N GLU A 227 -5.54 -6.34 -26.95
CA GLU A 227 -5.52 -5.92 -25.54
C GLU A 227 -4.44 -4.88 -25.22
N GLU A 228 -3.61 -4.48 -26.20
CA GLU A 228 -2.58 -3.45 -25.98
C GLU A 228 -3.16 -2.03 -26.01
N ILE A 229 -3.88 -1.65 -24.95
CA ILE A 229 -4.13 -0.25 -24.61
C ILE A 229 -3.79 -0.07 -23.13
N ILE A 230 -2.61 0.49 -22.85
CA ILE A 230 -2.30 1.00 -21.50
C ILE A 230 -3.26 2.15 -21.23
N THR A 231 -4.06 2.03 -20.17
CA THR A 231 -4.96 3.10 -19.73
C THR A 231 -4.43 3.75 -18.45
N LEU A 232 -4.92 4.96 -18.13
CA LEU A 232 -4.42 5.70 -16.96
C LEU A 232 -4.68 4.95 -15.63
N LYS A 233 -5.67 4.06 -15.57
CA LYS A 233 -5.92 3.17 -14.42
C LYS A 233 -4.83 2.12 -14.20
N ASP A 234 -4.06 1.79 -15.25
CA ASP A 234 -2.98 0.81 -15.18
C ASP A 234 -1.65 1.45 -14.73
N ILE A 235 -1.62 2.79 -14.63
CA ILE A 235 -0.46 3.58 -14.21
C ILE A 235 -0.72 4.13 -12.82
N THR A 236 0.15 3.83 -11.87
CA THR A 236 0.14 4.47 -10.56
C THR A 236 1.22 5.54 -10.51
N LEU A 237 0.90 6.71 -9.96
CA LEU A 237 1.84 7.81 -9.77
C LEU A 237 1.54 8.54 -8.47
N LEU A 238 2.57 8.83 -7.69
CA LEU A 238 2.55 9.74 -6.56
C LEU A 238 3.81 10.61 -6.62
N VAL A 239 3.62 11.92 -6.66
CA VAL A 239 4.69 12.91 -6.60
C VAL A 239 4.47 13.78 -5.39
N GLU A 240 5.41 13.78 -4.45
CA GLU A 240 5.23 14.44 -3.16
C GLU A 240 6.49 15.20 -2.70
N PRO A 241 6.63 16.48 -3.06
CA PRO A 241 7.54 17.38 -2.37
C PRO A 241 7.07 17.66 -0.93
N ARG A 242 8.04 17.61 -0.01
CA ARG A 242 7.85 17.79 1.43
C ARG A 242 8.76 18.90 1.94
N PHE A 243 8.19 19.77 2.75
CA PHE A 243 8.90 20.85 3.43
C PHE A 243 8.71 20.67 4.92
N LYS A 244 9.81 20.60 5.66
CA LYS A 244 9.77 20.35 7.10
C LYS A 244 10.66 21.34 7.82
N THR A 245 10.08 21.97 8.83
CA THR A 245 10.80 22.71 9.89
C THR A 245 10.85 21.84 11.14
N LYS A 246 11.28 22.38 12.28
CA LYS A 246 11.45 21.59 13.52
C LYS A 246 10.22 20.75 13.88
N ASN A 247 9.03 21.37 13.87
CA ASN A 247 7.79 20.70 14.29
C ASN A 247 6.70 20.72 13.21
N LEU A 248 6.72 21.75 12.35
CA LEU A 248 5.72 21.95 11.30
C LEU A 248 6.24 21.34 10.00
N GLY A 249 5.41 20.53 9.35
CA GLY A 249 5.65 20.03 8.01
C GLY A 249 4.47 20.28 7.08
N ILE A 250 4.80 20.43 5.80
CA ILE A 250 3.86 20.58 4.70
C ILE A 250 4.26 19.58 3.62
N ALA A 251 3.32 18.80 3.12
CA ALA A 251 3.50 17.94 1.96
C ALA A 251 2.45 18.28 0.91
N PHE A 252 2.88 18.37 -0.35
CA PHE A 252 1.98 18.50 -1.49
C PHE A 252 2.06 17.21 -2.28
N SER A 253 0.94 16.55 -2.53
CA SER A 253 0.91 15.26 -3.21
C SER A 253 0.09 15.41 -4.48
N LEU A 254 0.64 15.02 -5.63
CA LEU A 254 -0.11 14.74 -6.84
C LEU A 254 -0.19 13.23 -7.00
N PHE A 255 -1.38 12.68 -7.16
CA PHE A 255 -1.57 11.24 -7.19
C PHE A 255 -2.52 10.78 -8.30
N ASN A 256 -2.21 9.62 -8.86
CA ASN A 256 -3.08 8.77 -9.66
C ASN A 256 -2.92 7.35 -9.11
N ILE A 257 -3.90 6.87 -8.38
CA ILE A 257 -3.88 5.63 -7.62
C ILE A 257 -4.97 4.71 -8.18
N PRO A 258 -4.75 3.40 -8.28
CA PRO A 258 -5.75 2.48 -8.81
C PRO A 258 -7.03 2.56 -7.98
N PRO A 259 -8.23 2.57 -8.59
CA PRO A 259 -9.48 2.69 -7.86
C PRO A 259 -9.65 1.68 -6.72
N GLN A 260 -9.19 0.44 -6.93
CA GLN A 260 -9.23 -0.65 -5.94
C GLN A 260 -8.36 -0.36 -4.71
N VAL A 261 -7.27 0.39 -4.89
CA VAL A 261 -6.37 0.80 -3.82
C VAL A 261 -6.93 2.04 -3.12
N ALA A 262 -7.48 2.99 -3.88
CA ALA A 262 -8.10 4.20 -3.33
C ALA A 262 -9.27 3.87 -2.37
N GLN A 263 -10.07 2.84 -2.68
CA GLN A 263 -11.18 2.39 -1.81
C GLN A 263 -10.73 1.92 -0.41
N LYS A 264 -9.47 1.52 -0.26
CA LYS A 264 -8.90 1.08 1.04
C LYS A 264 -8.30 2.24 1.84
N LEU A 265 -8.26 3.44 1.28
CA LEU A 265 -7.66 4.62 1.90
C LEU A 265 -8.73 5.50 2.53
N PHE A 266 -8.45 5.97 3.75
CA PHE A 266 -9.37 6.89 4.41
C PHE A 266 -9.30 8.30 3.80
N TYR A 267 -8.10 8.80 3.53
CA TYR A 267 -7.83 10.19 3.11
C TYR A 267 -7.96 10.46 1.60
N ILE A 268 -8.11 9.39 0.81
CA ILE A 268 -8.27 9.43 -0.64
C ILE A 268 -9.47 8.55 -0.97
N GLU A 269 -10.48 9.10 -1.64
CA GLU A 269 -11.64 8.30 -2.09
C GLU A 269 -11.64 8.06 -3.59
N ASN A 270 -11.07 9.01 -4.31
CA ASN A 270 -11.04 9.05 -5.77
C ASN A 270 -9.62 8.80 -6.27
N PRO A 271 -9.44 8.13 -7.42
CA PRO A 271 -8.13 7.66 -7.89
C PRO A 271 -7.18 8.79 -8.30
N LEU A 272 -7.68 9.90 -8.85
CA LEU A 272 -6.86 10.98 -9.40
C LEU A 272 -7.07 12.27 -8.58
N GLY A 273 -5.99 12.94 -8.19
CA GLY A 273 -6.12 14.20 -7.46
C GLY A 273 -4.84 14.82 -6.93
N VAL A 274 -5.04 15.86 -6.12
CA VAL A 274 -3.99 16.54 -5.37
C VAL A 274 -4.35 16.63 -3.89
N ASN A 275 -3.34 16.57 -3.02
CA ASN A 275 -3.50 16.75 -1.58
C ASN A 275 -2.50 17.78 -1.06
N VAL A 276 -2.94 18.54 -0.06
CA VAL A 276 -2.05 19.28 0.83
C VAL A 276 -2.19 18.72 2.24
N SER A 277 -1.08 18.29 2.81
CA SER A 277 -0.99 17.85 4.20
C SER A 277 -0.24 18.88 5.01
N LEU A 278 -0.86 19.37 6.07
CA LEU A 278 -0.22 20.21 7.09
C LEU A 278 -0.20 19.43 8.40
N PHE A 279 0.98 19.26 8.99
CA PHE A 279 1.12 18.46 10.20
C PHE A 279 2.11 19.09 11.19
N TYR A 280 1.85 18.84 12.47
CA TYR A 280 2.64 19.31 13.59
C TYR A 280 3.00 18.15 14.51
N ASN A 281 4.30 17.93 14.69
CA ASN A 281 4.82 16.93 15.63
C ASN A 281 4.95 17.57 17.01
N THR A 282 4.28 17.00 18.01
CA THR A 282 4.29 17.51 19.38
C THR A 282 5.48 16.97 20.17
N PHE A 283 6.04 17.79 21.07
CA PHE A 283 7.03 17.32 22.02
C PHE A 283 6.37 16.79 23.30
N ALA A 284 7.07 15.86 23.95
CA ALA A 284 6.72 15.24 25.24
C ALA A 284 6.33 16.23 26.36
N ASN A 285 6.71 17.52 26.25
CA ASN A 285 6.42 18.55 27.25
C ASN A 285 4.91 18.87 27.40
N LEU A 286 4.06 18.44 26.46
CA LEU A 286 2.59 18.54 26.57
C LEU A 286 1.93 17.26 27.12
N GLY A 287 2.70 16.29 27.60
CA GLY A 287 2.17 14.98 28.01
C GLY A 287 1.68 14.12 26.84
N PHE A 288 1.89 14.57 25.61
CA PHE A 288 1.45 13.92 24.37
C PHE A 288 2.63 13.81 23.40
N GLN A 289 3.02 12.57 23.09
CA GLN A 289 3.94 12.24 22.00
C GLN A 289 3.11 11.79 20.80
N GLY A 290 3.17 12.55 19.71
CA GLY A 290 2.34 12.27 18.56
C GLY A 290 2.37 13.35 17.48
N GLU A 291 1.45 13.22 16.54
CA GLU A 291 1.26 14.10 15.40
C GLU A 291 -0.20 14.57 15.34
N ILE A 292 -0.42 15.85 15.11
CA ILE A 292 -1.72 16.38 14.71
C ILE A 292 -1.59 16.95 13.31
N GLY A 293 -2.62 16.81 12.49
CA GLY A 293 -2.56 17.35 11.14
C GLY A 293 -3.92 17.45 10.47
N VAL A 294 -3.88 17.96 9.25
CA VAL A 294 -5.04 18.06 8.37
C VAL A 294 -4.61 17.74 6.95
N HIS A 295 -5.42 16.93 6.29
CA HIS A 295 -5.37 16.70 4.86
C HIS A 295 -6.45 17.53 4.16
N THR A 296 -6.10 18.18 3.07
CA THR A 296 -7.06 18.78 2.14
C THR A 296 -6.85 18.16 0.77
N THR A 297 -7.80 17.32 0.33
CA THR A 297 -7.73 16.55 -0.92
C THR A 297 -8.72 17.11 -1.92
N PHE A 298 -8.27 17.28 -3.15
CA PHE A 298 -9.09 17.61 -4.33
C PHE A 298 -8.94 16.46 -5.31
N SER A 299 -10.03 15.76 -5.64
CA SER A 299 -9.92 14.51 -6.38
C SER A 299 -11.16 14.21 -7.23
N VAL A 300 -10.98 13.38 -8.26
CA VAL A 300 -11.99 13.08 -9.29
C VAL A 300 -12.12 11.58 -9.52
N PRO A 301 -13.35 11.06 -9.70
CA PRO A 301 -13.66 9.63 -9.67
C PRO A 301 -13.09 8.84 -10.86
N GLU A 302 -12.92 9.49 -12.01
CA GLU A 302 -12.33 8.86 -13.19
C GLU A 302 -10.85 9.24 -13.35
N SER A 303 -10.01 8.25 -13.63
CA SER A 303 -8.67 8.47 -14.18
C SER A 303 -8.76 8.87 -15.67
N THR A 304 -9.51 9.91 -15.98
CA THR A 304 -9.64 10.49 -17.33
C THR A 304 -9.24 11.97 -17.30
N PHE A 305 -8.69 12.48 -18.40
CA PHE A 305 -8.32 13.89 -18.51
C PHE A 305 -9.54 14.82 -18.75
N ALA A 306 -10.71 14.25 -19.03
CA ALA A 306 -11.95 14.98 -19.29
C ALA A 306 -12.72 15.21 -17.98
N VAL A 307 -12.14 16.03 -17.10
CA VAL A 307 -12.72 16.36 -15.80
C VAL A 307 -13.70 17.53 -15.93
N THR A 308 -14.92 17.40 -15.42
CA THR A 308 -15.83 18.52 -15.25
C THR A 308 -15.80 19.05 -13.80
N ALA A 309 -16.23 20.29 -13.60
CA ALA A 309 -16.27 20.88 -12.25
C ALA A 309 -17.22 20.14 -11.31
N ASP A 310 -18.24 19.47 -11.85
CA ASP A 310 -19.22 18.70 -11.10
C ASP A 310 -18.64 17.37 -10.57
N ASP A 311 -17.54 16.88 -11.17
CA ASP A 311 -16.86 15.65 -10.74
C ASP A 311 -15.87 15.87 -9.58
N LEU A 312 -15.62 17.13 -9.22
CA LEU A 312 -14.62 17.49 -8.22
C LEU A 312 -15.13 17.22 -6.81
N VAL A 313 -14.41 16.40 -6.06
CA VAL A 313 -14.64 16.18 -4.63
C VAL A 313 -13.57 16.90 -3.82
N ILE A 314 -14.00 17.70 -2.84
CA ILE A 314 -13.12 18.36 -1.87
C ILE A 314 -13.30 17.72 -0.50
N GLN A 315 -12.23 17.14 0.01
CA GLN A 315 -12.21 16.45 1.29
C GLN A 315 -11.29 17.17 2.26
N ILE A 316 -11.77 17.44 3.47
CA ILE A 316 -10.96 17.92 4.58
C ILE A 316 -10.94 16.84 5.66
N ALA A 317 -9.74 16.42 6.05
CA ALA A 317 -9.57 15.36 7.03
C ALA A 317 -8.56 15.74 8.12
N PRO A 318 -8.99 16.40 9.22
CA PRO A 318 -8.17 16.52 10.42
C PRO A 318 -7.93 15.15 11.06
N TYR A 319 -6.73 14.97 11.61
CA TYR A 319 -6.34 13.74 12.28
C TYR A 319 -5.43 13.99 13.48
N ILE A 320 -5.36 13.00 14.36
CA ILE A 320 -4.43 12.89 15.48
C ILE A 320 -3.84 11.49 15.51
N LYS A 321 -2.54 11.38 15.79
CA LYS A 321 -1.80 10.14 16.00
C LYS A 321 -1.02 10.25 17.31
N ALA A 322 -1.09 9.22 18.14
CA ALA A 322 -0.52 9.21 19.48
C ALA A 322 0.23 7.90 19.72
N ASP A 323 1.42 7.97 20.28
CA ASP A 323 2.17 6.77 20.67
C ASP A 323 1.70 6.33 22.06
N ILE A 324 1.01 5.19 22.14
CA ILE A 324 0.38 4.68 23.37
C ILE A 324 0.64 3.18 23.47
N GLY A 325 1.10 2.70 24.63
CA GLY A 325 1.13 1.26 24.96
C GLY A 325 2.03 0.40 24.06
N GLY A 326 3.09 0.98 23.48
CA GLY A 326 3.97 0.29 22.52
C GLY A 326 3.43 0.23 21.09
N GLY A 327 2.31 0.91 20.81
CA GLY A 327 1.74 1.07 19.49
C GLY A 327 1.40 2.53 19.16
N SER A 328 0.68 2.73 18.05
CA SER A 328 0.19 4.03 17.61
C SER A 328 -1.33 4.02 17.49
N LEU A 329 -1.99 4.91 18.23
CA LEU A 329 -3.42 5.20 18.11
C LEU A 329 -3.61 6.35 17.13
N SER A 330 -4.47 6.18 16.14
CA SER A 330 -4.82 7.17 15.15
C SER A 330 -6.33 7.40 15.14
N ALA A 331 -6.74 8.65 14.96
CA ALA A 331 -8.13 9.01 14.76
C ALA A 331 -8.22 10.13 13.72
N ALA A 332 -9.20 10.04 12.82
CA ALA A 332 -9.40 11.02 11.77
C ALA A 332 -10.88 11.21 11.45
N ILE A 333 -11.27 12.44 11.21
CA ILE A 333 -12.60 12.80 10.71
C ILE A 333 -12.40 13.28 9.29
N LYS A 334 -13.13 12.73 8.32
CA LYS A 334 -13.15 13.15 6.91
C LYS A 334 -14.50 13.78 6.60
N CYS A 335 -14.49 14.97 6.00
CA CYS A 335 -15.69 15.67 5.56
C CYS A 335 -15.60 15.97 4.06
N LYS A 336 -16.65 15.65 3.29
CA LYS A 336 -16.81 16.11 1.90
C LYS A 336 -17.52 17.47 1.90
N VAL A 337 -16.76 18.54 1.74
CA VAL A 337 -17.24 19.89 2.05
C VAL A 337 -18.27 20.40 1.03
N LEU A 338 -18.18 19.96 -0.23
CA LEU A 338 -19.11 20.38 -1.28
C LEU A 338 -20.51 19.80 -1.10
N ASP A 339 -20.64 18.69 -0.37
CA ASP A 339 -21.90 17.97 -0.18
C ASP A 339 -22.74 18.54 0.97
N PHE A 340 -22.25 19.56 1.67
CA PHE A 340 -22.88 20.16 2.86
C PHE A 340 -24.03 21.10 2.46
N THR A 341 -25.10 20.54 1.90
CA THR A 341 -26.30 21.28 1.46
C THR A 341 -27.39 21.36 2.54
N SER A 342 -27.35 20.46 3.51
CA SER A 342 -28.24 20.41 4.69
C SER A 342 -27.49 19.78 5.88
N LEU A 343 -28.09 19.80 7.08
CA LEU A 343 -27.50 19.13 8.25
C LEU A 343 -27.41 17.61 8.05
N ASP A 344 -28.45 17.00 7.47
CA ASP A 344 -28.48 15.56 7.18
C ASP A 344 -27.40 15.20 6.15
N ALA A 345 -27.28 15.98 5.08
CA ALA A 345 -26.24 15.79 4.06
C ALA A 345 -24.83 15.97 4.64
N ALA A 346 -24.64 16.91 5.59
CA ALA A 346 -23.36 17.09 6.26
C ALA A 346 -22.98 15.89 7.15
N ILE A 347 -23.96 15.26 7.81
CA ILE A 347 -23.75 14.05 8.61
C ILE A 347 -23.39 12.87 7.70
N GLU A 348 -24.14 12.66 6.61
CA GLU A 348 -23.88 11.61 5.62
C GLU A 348 -22.51 11.78 4.93
N SER A 349 -22.08 13.03 4.77
CA SER A 349 -20.80 13.40 4.15
C SER A 349 -19.61 13.40 5.11
N THR A 350 -19.83 12.97 6.36
CA THR A 350 -18.81 12.90 7.41
C THR A 350 -18.50 11.47 7.79
N SER A 351 -17.23 11.08 7.67
CA SER A 351 -16.71 9.77 8.08
C SER A 351 -15.73 9.93 9.24
N LEU A 352 -15.74 8.98 10.17
CA LEU A 352 -14.82 8.93 11.30
C LEU A 352 -14.11 7.57 11.28
N SER A 353 -12.78 7.57 11.38
CA SER A 353 -11.95 6.38 11.54
C SER A 353 -11.17 6.47 12.85
N ILE A 354 -11.10 5.35 13.56
CA ILE A 354 -10.23 5.15 14.72
C ILE A 354 -9.45 3.85 14.48
N GLY A 355 -8.13 3.95 14.49
CA GLY A 355 -7.21 2.86 14.18
C GLY A 355 -6.14 2.69 15.24
N TYR A 356 -5.87 1.47 15.69
CA TYR A 356 -4.73 1.18 16.55
C TYR A 356 -3.76 0.20 15.87
N LYS A 357 -2.48 0.57 15.81
CA LYS A 357 -1.40 -0.27 15.30
C LYS A 357 -0.48 -0.70 16.44
N ALA A 358 -0.39 -1.99 16.70
CA ALA A 358 0.63 -2.57 17.56
C ALA A 358 1.76 -3.15 16.72
N GLN A 359 3.01 -2.89 17.11
CA GLN A 359 4.20 -3.51 16.53
C GLN A 359 5.09 -4.03 17.66
N LEU A 360 5.28 -5.35 17.71
CA LEU A 360 6.04 -6.05 18.75
C LEU A 360 7.31 -6.73 18.22
#